data_AF-A0A9D1R9N0-F1
#
_entry.id   AF-A0A9D1R9N0-F1
#
_cell.length_a   1.000
_cell.length_b   1.000
_cell.length_c   1.000
_cell.angle_alpha   90.00
_cell.angle_beta   90.00
_cell.angle_gamma   90.00
#
_symmetry.space_group_name_H-M   'P 1'
#
loop_
_entity.id
_entity.type
_entity.pdbx_description
1 polymer ?
#
loop_
_entity_poly.entity_id
_entity_poly.type
_entity_poly.pdbx_seq_one_letter_code
_entity_poly.pdbx_strand_id
1 'polypeptide(L)' 'MKKILFAASESVPFIKTGGLADVVGSLPKYFDKEKYDVRVMLPKYMCMKDEWKQ' A
#
# COMPACT_ATOMS: atom_id res chain seq x y z
N MET A 1 -5.73 5.59 -19.23
CA MET A 1 -5.43 5.09 -17.88
C MET A 1 -4.79 6.20 -17.05
N LYS A 2 -5.42 6.61 -15.93
CA LYS A 2 -4.89 7.62 -15.00
C LYS A 2 -3.98 6.95 -13.96
N LYS A 3 -2.88 7.61 -13.58
CA LYS A 3 -1.91 7.07 -12.61
C LYS A 3 -2.11 7.71 -11.25
N ILE A 4 -2.19 6.90 -10.20
CA ILE A 4 -2.36 7.34 -8.81
C ILE A 4 -1.30 6.65 -7.95
N LEU A 5 -0.56 7.42 -7.17
CA LEU A 5 0.40 6.91 -6.19
C LEU A 5 -0.08 7.27 -4.79
N PHE A 6 -0.41 6.27 -3.98
CA PHE A 6 -0.63 6.43 -2.56
C PHE A 6 0.72 6.43 -1.86
N ALA A 7 1.07 7.54 -1.21
CA ALA A 7 2.19 7.61 -0.29
C ALA A 7 1.65 7.52 1.14
N ALA A 8 2.06 6.51 1.91
CA ALA A 8 1.58 6.29 3.26
C ALA A 8 2.68 5.75 4.16
N SER A 9 2.51 5.88 5.48
CA SER A 9 3.38 5.26 6.47
C SER A 9 3.01 3.81 6.76
N GLU A 10 1.78 3.38 6.47
CA GLU A 10 1.35 2.02 6.77
C GLU A 10 0.37 1.42 5.74
N SER A 11 0.45 0.10 5.58
CA SER A 11 -0.41 -0.68 4.69
C SER A 11 -0.28 -2.17 5.00
N VAL A 12 -1.42 -2.87 5.04
CA VAL A 12 -1.43 -4.32 5.17
C VAL A 12 -1.02 -5.01 3.87
N PRO A 13 -0.26 -6.14 3.91
CA PRO A 13 0.19 -6.87 5.10
C PRO A 13 1.57 -6.43 5.63
N PHE A 14 2.17 -5.37 5.10
CA PHE A 14 3.57 -5.03 5.33
C PHE A 14 3.86 -4.43 6.70
N ILE A 15 3.11 -3.39 7.08
CA ILE A 15 3.27 -2.66 8.33
C ILE A 15 1.92 -2.11 8.76
N LYS A 16 1.56 -2.32 10.03
CA LYS A 16 0.28 -1.89 10.60
C LYS A 16 0.45 -1.46 12.04
N THR A 17 0.04 -0.24 12.35
CA THR A 17 -0.13 0.25 13.72
C THR A 17 -1.59 0.58 14.01
N GLY A 18 -2.36 1.03 13.00
CA GLY A 18 -3.76 1.40 13.16
C GLY A 18 -4.61 1.19 11.90
N GLY A 19 -5.67 2.01 11.78
CA GLY A 19 -6.66 1.91 10.71
C GLY A 19 -6.21 2.47 9.36
N LEU A 20 -5.16 3.31 9.32
CA LEU A 20 -4.63 3.82 8.05
C LEU A 20 -4.11 2.65 7.20
N ALA A 21 -3.47 1.65 7.81
CA ALA A 21 -2.99 0.47 7.12
C ALA A 21 -4.10 -0.32 6.41
N ASP A 22 -5.29 -0.39 7.02
CA ASP A 22 -6.45 -1.08 6.45
C ASP A 22 -6.98 -0.33 5.24
N VAL A 23 -7.08 1.00 5.34
CA VAL A 23 -7.55 1.85 4.23
C VAL A 23 -6.58 1.75 3.05
N VAL A 24 -5.28 1.97 3.28
CA VAL A 24 -4.25 1.94 2.22
C VAL A 24 -4.10 0.53 1.63
N GLY A 25 -4.30 -0.52 2.43
CA GLY A 25 -4.23 -1.91 1.95
C GLY A 25 -5.50 -2.41 1.25
N SER A 26 -6.64 -1.74 1.41
CA SER A 26 -7.93 -2.15 0.82
C SER A 26 -8.38 -1.25 -0.33
N LEU A 27 -8.43 0.07 -0.14
CA LEU A 27 -9.00 1.02 -1.10
C LEU A 27 -8.36 0.96 -2.50
N PRO A 28 -7.01 0.90 -2.66
CA PRO A 28 -6.39 0.80 -3.98
C PRO A 28 -6.86 -0.40 -4.81
N LYS A 29 -7.31 -1.48 -4.16
CA LYS A 29 -7.77 -2.71 -4.84
C LYS A 29 -9.15 -2.56 -5.49
N TYR A 30 -9.93 -1.57 -5.08
CA TYR A 30 -11.29 -1.32 -5.58
C TYR A 30 -11.35 -0.38 -6.79
N PHE A 31 -10.23 0.21 -7.19
CA PHE A 31 -10.19 1.02 -8.40
C PHE A 31 -10.40 0.16 -9.65
N ASP A 32 -11.13 0.71 -10.61
CA ASP A 32 -11.31 0.13 -11.94
C ASP A 32 -9.94 0.04 -12.64
N LYS A 33 -9.44 -1.19 -12.81
CA LYS A 33 -8.10 -1.49 -13.35
C LYS A 33 -7.96 -1.15 -14.83
N GLU A 34 -9.06 -0.98 -15.57
CA GLU A 34 -9.00 -0.54 -16.97
C GLU A 34 -8.82 0.98 -17.07
N LYS A 35 -9.25 1.71 -16.03
CA LYS A 35 -9.20 3.17 -16.00
C LYS A 35 -8.04 3.72 -15.18
N TYR A 36 -7.58 3.01 -14.16
CA TYR A 36 -6.60 3.50 -13.18
C TYR A 36 -5.44 2.50 -12.95
N ASP A 37 -4.21 3.01 -13.02
CA ASP A 37 -3.00 2.34 -12.51
C ASP A 37 -2.70 2.91 -11.13
N VAL A 38 -2.96 2.14 -10.09
CA VAL A 38 -2.84 2.55 -8.69
C VAL A 38 -1.72 1.79 -8.01
N ARG A 39 -0.83 2.51 -7.33
CA ARG A 39 0.29 1.93 -6.58
C ARG A 39 0.34 2.49 -5.17
N VAL A 40 0.96 1.75 -4.27
CA VAL A 40 1.23 2.14 -2.89
C VAL A 40 2.73 2.17 -2.67
N MET A 41 3.24 3.27 -2.11
CA MET A 41 4.62 3.43 -1.67
C MET A 41 4.64 3.52 -0.15
N LEU A 42 5.51 2.73 0.47
CA LEU A 42 5.74 2.67 1.91
C LEU A 42 7.25 2.82 2.19
N PRO A 43 7.63 3.35 3.37
CA PRO A 43 9.00 3.22 3.85
C PRO A 43 9.38 1.75 4.05
N LYS A 44 10.64 1.42 3.77
CA LYS A 44 11.21 0.09 4.04
C LYS A 44 11.62 0.00 5.51
N TYR A 45 10.66 -0.23 6.40
CA TYR A 45 10.92 -0.31 7.83
C TYR A 45 11.78 -1.51 8.22
N MET A 46 12.65 -1.32 9.21
CA MET A 46 13.51 -2.39 9.73
C MET A 46 12.71 -3.57 10.32
N CYS A 47 11.54 -3.31 10.90
CA CYS A 47 10.67 -4.32 11.52
C CYS A 47 9.79 -5.09 10.54
N MET A 48 9.80 -4.77 9.24
CA MET A 48 9.12 -5.59 8.24
C MET A 48 9.72 -7.01 8.25
N LYS A 49 8.91 -8.04 7.96
CA LYS A 49 9.45 -9.39 7.79
C LYS A 49 10.41 -9.43 6.61
N ASP A 50 11.48 -10.19 6.74
CA ASP A 50 12.56 -10.23 5.73
C ASP A 50 12.08 -10.76 4.37
N GLU A 51 11.03 -11.60 4.35
CA GLU A 51 10.36 -12.06 3.12
C GLU A 51 9.86 -10.91 2.23
N TRP A 52 9.55 -9.74 2.81
CA TRP A 52 9.07 -8.55 2.09
C TRP A 52 10.19 -7.55 1.77
N LYS A 53 11.41 -7.80 2.22
CA LYS A 53 12.56 -6.90 2.03
C LYS A 53 13.40 -7.25 0.80
N GLN A 54 13.14 -8.37 0.15
CA GLN A 54 13.84 -8.85 -1.04
C GLN A 54 13.34 -8.17 -2.31
#